data_AF-A0A507D636-F1
#
_entry.id   AF-A0A507D636-F1
#
_cell.length_a   1.000
_cell.length_b   1.000
_cell.length_c   1.000
_cell.angle_alpha   90.00
_cell.angle_beta   90.00
_cell.angle_gamma   90.00
#
_symmetry.space_group_name_H-M   'P 1'
#
loop_
_entity.id
_entity.type
_entity.pdbx_description
1 polymer ?
#
loop_
_entity_poly.entity_id
_entity_poly.type
_entity_poly.pdbx_seq_one_letter_code
_entity_poly.pdbx_strand_id
1 'polypeptide(L)'
;MAKSEKEKMLAGELYLTNDPILTKEREECKWLIRKYNSPSIEPDARKGILEKLFGLAESNRPRSLPYIEPPFYCDYGYNITLGENVYMNHNCCILDCNEVKIGSNVLFGPNVAIYR
;
A
#
# COMPACT_ATOMS: atom_id res chain seq x y z
N MET A 1 21.17 18.70 -9.85
CA MET A 1 21.34 18.13 -8.49
C MET A 1 21.34 16.62 -8.62
N ALA A 2 22.05 15.91 -7.74
CA ALA A 2 21.95 14.44 -7.70
C ALA A 2 20.55 14.03 -7.23
N LYS A 3 19.98 12.97 -7.82
CA LYS A 3 18.71 12.39 -7.38
C LYS A 3 18.87 11.82 -5.97
N SER A 4 17.86 12.03 -5.13
CA SER A 4 17.67 11.31 -3.87
C SER A 4 17.43 9.82 -4.11
N GLU A 5 17.60 8.99 -3.07
CA GLU A 5 17.35 7.55 -3.18
C GLU A 5 15.88 7.24 -3.49
N LYS A 6 14.94 8.06 -2.99
CA LYS A 6 13.52 7.95 -3.33
C LYS A 6 13.24 8.26 -4.80
N GLU A 7 13.88 9.29 -5.37
CA GLU A 7 13.75 9.60 -6.79
C GLU A 7 14.34 8.49 -7.67
N LYS A 8 15.47 7.89 -7.26
CA LYS A 8 16.06 6.74 -7.96
C LYS A 8 15.14 5.52 -7.90
N MET A 9 14.60 5.20 -6.72
CA MET A 9 13.66 4.12 -6.48
C MET A 9 12.45 4.21 -7.43
N LEU A 10 11.79 5.38 -7.47
CA LEU A 10 10.63 5.61 -8.34
C LEU A 10 10.99 5.65 -9.83
N ALA A 11 12.22 6.05 -10.18
CA ALA A 11 12.74 5.98 -11.54
C ALA A 11 13.13 4.54 -11.98
N GLY A 12 13.08 3.54 -11.09
CA GLY A 12 13.52 2.18 -11.37
C GLY A 12 15.04 2.04 -11.45
N GLU A 13 15.79 2.99 -10.93
CA GLU A 13 17.25 2.97 -10.85
C GLU A 13 17.71 2.20 -9.60
N LEU A 14 18.98 1.79 -9.55
CA LEU A 14 19.56 1.28 -8.32
C LEU A 14 19.58 2.35 -7.23
N TYR A 15 19.11 2.00 -6.05
CA TYR A 15 19.01 2.89 -4.90
C TYR A 15 19.40 2.16 -3.61
N LEU A 16 19.75 2.93 -2.59
CA LEU A 16 20.05 2.41 -1.26
C LEU A 16 18.76 2.28 -0.45
N THR A 17 18.34 1.04 -0.23
CA THR A 17 17.10 0.75 0.51
C THR A 17 17.17 1.20 1.96
N ASN A 18 18.37 1.24 2.56
CA ASN A 18 18.61 1.69 3.93
C ASN A 18 18.74 3.22 4.07
N ASP A 19 18.42 3.98 3.01
CA ASP A 19 18.27 5.42 3.11
C ASP A 19 17.35 5.81 4.29
N PRO A 20 17.69 6.84 5.08
CA PRO A 20 16.91 7.21 6.26
C PRO A 20 15.45 7.58 5.97
N ILE A 21 15.17 8.24 4.84
CA ILE A 21 13.81 8.63 4.46
C ILE A 21 13.02 7.37 4.10
N LEU A 22 13.57 6.54 3.22
CA LEU A 22 12.92 5.29 2.80
C LEU A 22 12.69 4.34 3.97
N THR A 23 13.62 4.26 4.91
CA THR A 23 13.49 3.42 6.11
C THR A 23 12.36 3.90 7.00
N LYS A 24 12.32 5.20 7.30
CA LYS A 24 11.27 5.81 8.12
C LYS A 24 9.89 5.59 7.51
N GLU A 25 9.73 5.83 6.21
CA GLU A 25 8.45 5.66 5.52
C GLU A 25 7.96 4.21 5.55
N ARG A 26 8.86 3.22 5.37
CA ARG A 26 8.50 1.80 5.51
C ARG A 26 8.10 1.43 6.94
N GLU A 27 8.73 2.04 7.95
CA GLU A 27 8.35 1.81 9.35
C GLU A 27 6.96 2.35 9.67
N GLU A 28 6.63 3.54 9.15
CA GLU A 28 5.29 4.13 9.26
C GLU A 28 4.23 3.23 8.59
N CYS A 29 4.51 2.76 7.37
CA CYS A 29 3.66 1.80 6.65
C CYS A 29 3.45 0.51 7.45
N LYS A 30 4.53 -0.12 7.93
CA LYS A 30 4.48 -1.33 8.76
C LYS A 30 3.62 -1.15 10.01
N TRP A 31 3.67 0.03 10.64
CA TRP A 31 2.84 0.30 11.80
C TRP A 31 1.35 0.41 11.46
N LEU A 32 0.99 1.04 10.34
CA LEU A 32 -0.38 1.06 9.82
C LEU A 32 -0.87 -0.35 9.48
N ILE A 33 -0.07 -1.15 8.78
CA ILE A 33 -0.38 -2.54 8.44
C ILE A 33 -0.60 -3.38 9.70
N ARG A 34 0.27 -3.27 10.71
CA ARG A 34 0.10 -3.99 11.99
C ARG A 34 -1.24 -3.69 12.65
N LYS A 35 -1.65 -2.42 12.63
CA LYS A 35 -2.97 -2.03 13.14
C LYS A 35 -4.10 -2.60 12.30
N TYR A 36 -3.98 -2.52 10.97
CA TYR A 36 -4.96 -3.04 10.04
C TYR A 36 -5.19 -4.55 10.22
N ASN A 37 -4.11 -5.31 10.36
CA ASN A 37 -4.12 -6.76 10.51
C ASN A 37 -4.50 -7.23 11.92
N SER A 38 -4.69 -6.32 12.88
CA SER A 38 -5.09 -6.70 14.24
C SER A 38 -6.50 -7.31 14.25
N PRO A 39 -6.73 -8.46 14.90
CA PRO A 39 -8.06 -9.05 14.99
C PRO A 39 -9.01 -8.23 15.87
N SER A 40 -8.50 -7.33 16.71
CA SER A 40 -9.27 -6.52 17.66
C SER A 40 -9.63 -5.13 17.14
N ILE A 41 -9.40 -4.84 15.85
CA ILE A 41 -9.73 -3.53 15.28
C ILE A 41 -11.19 -3.49 14.84
N GLU A 42 -11.88 -2.40 15.20
CA GLU A 42 -13.24 -2.14 14.73
C GLU A 42 -13.28 -1.95 13.20
N PRO A 43 -14.30 -2.46 12.50
CA PRO A 43 -14.42 -2.34 11.05
C PRO A 43 -14.27 -0.90 10.52
N ASP A 44 -14.85 0.08 11.21
CA ASP A 44 -14.77 1.49 10.79
C ASP A 44 -13.36 2.08 10.94
N ALA A 45 -12.57 1.59 11.91
CA ALA A 45 -11.20 2.04 12.09
C ALA A 45 -10.27 1.55 10.95
N ARG A 46 -10.61 0.44 10.29
CA ARG A 46 -9.87 -0.06 9.12
C ARG A 46 -9.94 0.91 7.95
N LYS A 47 -11.09 1.55 7.73
CA LYS A 47 -11.28 2.55 6.68
C LYS A 47 -10.27 3.70 6.80
N GLY A 48 -10.16 4.31 7.98
CA GLY A 48 -9.21 5.40 8.20
C GLY A 48 -7.74 4.98 8.05
N ILE A 49 -7.42 3.71 8.28
CA ILE A 49 -6.08 3.16 8.03
C ILE A 49 -5.83 3.01 6.53
N LEU A 50 -6.77 2.44 5.78
CA LEU A 50 -6.62 2.29 4.32
C LEU A 50 -6.49 3.63 3.61
N GLU A 51 -7.25 4.64 4.07
CA GLU A 51 -7.15 6.01 3.56
C GLU A 51 -5.75 6.59 3.76
N LYS A 52 -5.15 6.38 4.94
CA LYS A 52 -3.76 6.80 5.21
C LYS A 52 -2.74 5.98 4.45
N LEU A 53 -2.93 4.66 4.38
CA LEU A 53 -2.00 3.71 3.77
C LEU A 53 -1.84 3.99 2.26
N PHE A 54 -2.95 4.17 1.55
CA PHE A 54 -2.95 4.41 0.09
C PHE A 54 -2.96 5.90 -0.28
N GLY A 55 -2.77 6.81 0.68
CA GLY A 55 -2.75 8.25 0.42
C GLY A 55 -4.05 8.79 -0.20
N LEU A 56 -5.21 8.24 0.17
CA LEU A 56 -6.51 8.58 -0.41
C LEU A 56 -7.04 9.90 0.16
N ALA A 57 -6.64 11.02 -0.44
CA ALA A 57 -7.24 12.33 -0.24
C ALA A 57 -8.65 12.40 -0.85
N GLU A 58 -9.51 13.31 -0.37
CA GLU A 58 -10.87 13.51 -0.92
C GLU A 58 -10.88 13.74 -2.44
N SER A 59 -9.86 14.41 -2.97
CA SER A 59 -9.73 14.70 -4.40
C SER A 59 -9.44 13.47 -5.27
N ASN A 60 -8.86 12.40 -4.71
CA ASN A 60 -8.38 11.22 -5.45
C ASN A 60 -8.91 9.90 -4.88
N ARG A 61 -9.97 9.96 -4.05
CA ARG A 61 -10.58 8.77 -3.45
C ARG A 61 -11.51 8.08 -4.45
N PRO A 62 -11.42 6.74 -4.62
CA PRO A 62 -12.42 6.00 -5.39
C PRO A 62 -13.80 6.10 -4.72
N ARG A 63 -14.88 6.05 -5.50
CA ARG A 63 -16.25 6.13 -4.95
C ARG A 63 -16.55 5.03 -3.93
N SER A 64 -15.93 3.86 -4.12
CA SER A 64 -15.93 2.74 -3.19
C SER A 64 -14.51 2.51 -2.66
N LEU A 65 -14.34 2.39 -1.35
CA LEU A 65 -13.07 1.92 -0.80
C LEU A 65 -12.83 0.45 -1.15
N PRO A 66 -11.56 0.03 -1.30
CA PRO A 66 -11.24 -1.37 -1.51
C PRO A 66 -11.64 -2.19 -0.27
N TYR A 67 -12.01 -3.44 -0.51
CA TYR A 67 -12.16 -4.42 0.55
C TYR A 67 -10.95 -5.34 0.56
N ILE A 68 -10.22 -5.36 1.67
CA ILE A 68 -8.98 -6.13 1.81
C ILE A 68 -9.12 -7.02 3.03
N GLU A 69 -9.07 -8.33 2.82
CA GLU A 69 -9.07 -9.28 3.92
C GLU A 69 -7.69 -9.31 4.59
N PRO A 70 -7.60 -9.06 5.91
CA PRO A 70 -6.35 -9.23 6.61
C PRO A 70 -5.96 -10.72 6.73
N PRO A 71 -4.65 -11.01 6.82
CA PRO A 71 -3.57 -10.04 6.83
C PRO A 71 -3.22 -9.56 5.41
N PHE A 72 -2.87 -8.28 5.31
CA PHE A 72 -2.33 -7.63 4.10
C PHE A 72 -0.91 -7.12 4.36
N TYR A 73 -0.08 -7.04 3.32
CA TYR A 73 1.30 -6.57 3.42
C TYR A 73 1.67 -5.64 2.25
N CYS A 74 2.36 -4.55 2.54
CA CYS A 74 3.09 -3.74 1.57
C CYS A 74 4.28 -3.01 2.19
N ASP A 75 5.14 -2.40 1.37
CA ASP A 75 6.34 -1.70 1.83
C ASP A 75 6.06 -0.23 2.17
N TYR A 76 5.33 0.48 1.32
CA TYR A 76 5.09 1.91 1.44
C TYR A 76 3.60 2.27 1.48
N GLY A 77 2.76 1.51 0.79
CA GLY A 77 1.32 1.76 0.66
C GLY A 77 0.99 2.89 -0.31
N TYR A 78 1.64 4.04 -0.19
CA TYR A 78 1.33 5.24 -0.97
C TYR A 78 1.67 5.12 -2.47
N ASN A 79 2.44 4.10 -2.87
CA ASN A 79 2.72 3.81 -4.28
C ASN A 79 1.62 2.96 -4.93
N ILE A 80 0.66 2.45 -4.14
CA ILE A 80 -0.44 1.60 -4.62
C ILE A 80 -1.66 2.47 -4.90
N THR A 81 -2.09 2.50 -6.16
CA THR A 81 -3.33 3.14 -6.60
C THR A 81 -4.35 2.05 -6.95
N LEU A 82 -5.57 2.20 -6.43
CA LEU A 82 -6.66 1.24 -6.57
C LEU A 82 -7.87 1.90 -7.25
N GLY A 83 -8.45 1.21 -8.24
CA GLY A 83 -9.71 1.58 -8.86
C GLY A 83 -10.93 1.30 -7.98
N GLU A 84 -12.10 1.29 -8.60
CA GLU A 84 -13.37 0.99 -7.92
C GLU A 84 -13.60 -0.52 -7.77
N ASN A 85 -14.35 -0.95 -6.75
CA ASN A 85 -14.71 -2.35 -6.53
C ASN A 85 -13.51 -3.33 -6.52
N VAL A 86 -12.40 -2.92 -5.90
CA VAL A 86 -11.24 -3.81 -5.70
C VAL A 86 -11.44 -4.67 -4.47
N TYR A 87 -11.29 -5.97 -4.63
CA TYR A 87 -11.29 -6.95 -3.54
C TYR A 87 -9.94 -7.67 -3.48
N MET A 88 -9.35 -7.75 -2.29
CA MET A 88 -8.15 -8.55 -2.03
C MET A 88 -8.45 -9.57 -0.94
N ASN A 89 -8.22 -10.84 -1.24
CA ASN A 89 -8.40 -11.90 -0.26
C ASN A 89 -7.18 -12.02 0.68
N HIS A 90 -7.27 -12.93 1.64
CA HIS A 90 -6.31 -13.14 2.71
C HIS A 90 -4.88 -13.32 2.20
N ASN A 91 -3.91 -12.81 2.97
CA ASN A 91 -2.47 -12.93 2.71
C ASN A 91 -2.01 -12.28 1.41
N CYS A 92 -2.70 -11.25 0.92
CA CYS A 92 -2.21 -10.47 -0.21
C CYS A 92 -0.95 -9.68 0.18
N CYS A 93 0.08 -9.71 -0.67
CA CYS A 93 1.36 -9.02 -0.46
C CYS A 93 1.73 -8.20 -1.69
N ILE A 94 1.97 -6.90 -1.52
CA ILE A 94 2.37 -5.99 -2.60
C ILE A 94 3.65 -5.28 -2.20
N LEU A 95 4.79 -5.67 -2.76
CA LEU A 95 6.04 -4.92 -2.61
C LEU A 95 6.00 -3.75 -3.60
N ASP A 96 5.71 -2.56 -3.09
CA ASP A 96 5.46 -1.34 -3.85
C ASP A 96 6.65 -0.38 -3.79
N CYS A 97 7.84 -0.89 -4.12
CA CYS A 97 9.05 -0.07 -4.28
C CYS A 97 8.97 0.81 -5.54
N ASN A 98 8.00 0.59 -6.41
CA ASN A 98 7.57 1.52 -7.44
C ASN A 98 6.04 1.54 -7.53
N GLU A 99 5.49 2.36 -8.41
CA GLU A 99 4.06 2.53 -8.62
C GLU A 99 3.36 1.18 -8.88
N VAL A 100 2.25 0.90 -8.20
CA VAL A 100 1.39 -0.25 -8.49
C VAL A 100 0.00 0.27 -8.79
N LYS A 101 -0.50 0.04 -10.00
CA LYS A 101 -1.84 0.46 -10.42
C LYS A 101 -2.74 -0.74 -10.60
N ILE A 102 -3.75 -0.86 -9.74
CA ILE A 102 -4.82 -1.86 -9.86
C ILE A 102 -6.06 -1.16 -10.40
N GLY A 103 -6.60 -1.67 -11.51
CA GLY A 103 -7.81 -1.13 -12.13
C GLY A 103 -9.09 -1.40 -11.32
N SER A 104 -10.23 -1.02 -11.90
CA SER A 104 -11.54 -1.26 -11.29
C SER A 104 -12.04 -2.69 -11.53
N ASN A 105 -12.87 -3.20 -10.62
CA ASN A 105 -13.50 -4.53 -10.66
C ASN A 105 -12.49 -5.69 -10.66
N VAL A 106 -11.39 -5.52 -9.93
CA VAL A 106 -10.33 -6.52 -9.79
C VAL A 106 -10.54 -7.32 -8.50
N LEU A 107 -10.46 -8.65 -8.60
CA LEU A 107 -10.55 -9.56 -7.47
C LEU A 107 -9.26 -10.37 -7.38
N PHE A 108 -8.54 -10.24 -6.27
CA PHE A 108 -7.40 -11.12 -5.97
C PHE A 108 -7.87 -12.32 -5.16
N GLY A 109 -7.37 -13.50 -5.54
CA GLY A 109 -7.46 -14.70 -4.73
C GLY A 109 -6.58 -14.62 -3.48
N PRO A 110 -6.61 -15.64 -2.61
CA PRO A 110 -5.74 -15.70 -1.44
C PRO A 110 -4.28 -15.90 -1.85
N ASN A 111 -3.36 -15.37 -1.04
CA ASN A 111 -1.90 -15.49 -1.22
C ASN A 111 -1.38 -14.90 -2.55
N VAL A 112 -2.08 -13.95 -3.16
CA VAL A 112 -1.56 -13.21 -4.32
C VAL A 112 -0.40 -12.33 -3.87
N ALA A 113 0.70 -12.36 -4.63
CA ALA A 113 1.86 -11.52 -4.40
C ALA A 113 2.24 -10.74 -5.67
N ILE A 114 2.49 -9.44 -5.52
CA ILE A 114 2.90 -8.52 -6.58
C ILE A 114 4.21 -7.86 -6.17
N TYR A 115 5.21 -7.86 -7.05
CA TYR A 115 6.54 -7.29 -6.81
C TYR A 115 6.85 -6.26 -7.89
N ARG A 116 6.94 -4.98 -7.52
CA ARG A 116 7.10 -3.87 -8.46
C ARG A 116 8.11 -2.84 -7.97
#